data_AF-A0A6G0W2P0-F1
#
_entry.id   AF-A0A6G0W2P0-F1
#
_cell.length_a   1.000
_cell.length_b   1.000
_cell.length_c   1.000
_cell.angle_alpha   90.00
_cell.angle_beta   90.00
_cell.angle_gamma   90.00
#
_symmetry.space_group_name_H-M   'P 1'
#
loop_
_entity.id
_entity.type
_entity.pdbx_description
1 polymer ?
#
loop_
_entity_poly.entity_id
_entity_poly.type
_entity_poly.pdbx_seq_one_letter_code
_entity_poly.pdbx_strand_id
1 'polypeptide(L)'
;MPGDRFRNQVKDCRSYPGADIDSDHNLLMMKIKKIVKRKFSDRWHINKLKEEKANDTFKKLTNDININERTDINNRWDIIKSTVTEAASKTLKENKTTVPRKEWITTEILSIKLKNGTTLESQCKYRELRNLVIRKSKGAKEIFLEEKCKEIEVQMRNGSRDA
;
A
#
# COMPACT_ATOMS: atom_id res chain seq x y z
N MET A 1 19.67 -13.42 -21.56
CA MET A 1 19.83 -14.77 -21.00
C MET A 1 18.87 -14.94 -19.81
N PRO A 2 17.93 -15.90 -19.82
CA PRO A 2 17.01 -16.14 -18.71
C PRO A 2 17.67 -16.99 -17.61
N GLY A 3 18.58 -16.41 -16.82
CA GLY A 3 19.29 -17.13 -15.74
C GLY A 3 19.65 -16.29 -14.50
N ASP A 4 19.77 -14.97 -14.63
CA ASP A 4 20.30 -14.11 -13.55
C ASP A 4 19.32 -13.80 -12.40
N ARG A 5 18.10 -14.33 -12.43
CA ARG A 5 17.07 -14.02 -11.41
C ARG A 5 17.39 -14.59 -10.02
N PHE A 6 18.18 -15.66 -9.96
CA PHE A 6 18.55 -16.33 -8.70
C PHE A 6 19.86 -15.81 -8.10
N ARG A 7 20.77 -15.28 -8.93
CA ARG A 7 22.04 -14.68 -8.47
C ARG A 7 21.84 -13.59 -7.41
N ASN A 8 20.80 -12.77 -7.55
CA ASN A 8 20.51 -11.66 -6.63
C ASN A 8 19.90 -12.10 -5.28
N GLN A 9 19.55 -13.39 -5.13
CA GLN A 9 18.94 -13.92 -3.90
C GLN A 9 19.99 -14.37 -2.88
N VAL A 10 21.17 -14.80 -3.33
CA VAL A 10 22.31 -15.09 -2.47
C VAL A 10 22.82 -13.76 -1.89
N LYS A 11 22.94 -13.70 -0.56
CA LYS A 11 23.40 -12.51 0.17
C LYS A 11 24.81 -12.67 0.72
N ASP A 12 25.15 -13.90 1.07
CA ASP A 12 26.48 -14.24 1.58
C ASP A 12 26.76 -15.71 1.29
N CYS A 13 28.01 -16.05 1.01
CA CYS A 13 28.49 -17.42 0.84
C CYS A 13 29.93 -17.48 1.34
N ARG A 14 30.20 -18.30 2.35
CA ARG A 14 31.52 -18.40 2.99
C ARG A 14 31.87 -19.84 3.31
N SER A 15 33.14 -20.17 3.17
CA SER A 15 33.75 -21.37 3.74
C SER A 15 34.33 -21.06 5.12
N TYR A 16 34.25 -22.04 6.02
CA TYR A 16 34.78 -21.97 7.38
C TYR A 16 35.84 -23.07 7.55
N PRO A 17 37.08 -22.83 7.10
CA PRO A 17 38.16 -23.82 7.16
C PRO A 17 38.75 -24.05 8.56
N GLY A 18 38.22 -23.37 9.59
CA GLY A 18 38.55 -23.58 11.00
C GLY A 18 37.33 -23.94 11.84
N ALA A 19 36.25 -24.43 11.20
CA ALA A 19 35.14 -25.00 11.95
C ALA A 19 35.62 -26.33 12.54
N ASP A 20 35.51 -26.47 13.86
CA ASP A 20 35.87 -27.70 14.58
C ASP A 20 34.82 -28.77 14.26
N ILE A 21 35.08 -29.51 13.19
CA ILE A 21 34.26 -30.60 12.69
C ILE A 21 35.23 -31.75 12.42
N ASP A 22 34.97 -32.93 12.98
CA ASP A 22 35.77 -34.13 12.79
C ASP A 22 35.54 -34.73 11.39
N SER A 23 35.85 -33.93 10.38
CA SER A 23 35.72 -34.23 8.95
C SER A 23 36.84 -33.54 8.19
N ASP A 24 37.32 -34.21 7.16
CA ASP A 24 38.24 -33.68 6.16
C ASP A 24 37.60 -32.62 5.23
N HIS A 25 36.35 -32.20 5.50
CA HIS A 25 35.62 -31.22 4.72
C HIS A 25 35.42 -29.88 5.44
N ASN A 26 35.61 -28.78 4.70
CA ASN A 26 35.35 -27.43 5.19
C ASN A 26 33.85 -27.11 5.16
N LEU A 27 33.32 -26.57 6.27
CA LEU A 27 31.93 -26.13 6.35
C LEU A 27 31.67 -24.98 5.35
N LEU A 28 30.61 -25.12 4.55
CA LEU A 28 30.11 -24.07 3.67
C LEU A 28 28.78 -23.54 4.18
N MET A 29 28.70 -22.23 4.37
CA MET A 29 27.47 -21.55 4.77
C MET A 29 27.05 -20.55 3.71
N MET A 30 25.77 -20.58 3.35
CA MET A 30 25.18 -19.64 2.40
C MET A 30 23.92 -19.01 2.98
N LYS A 31 23.84 -17.68 2.92
CA LYS A 31 22.66 -16.91 3.30
C LYS A 31 21.86 -16.53 2.06
N ILE A 32 20.64 -17.05 1.95
CA ILE A 32 19.74 -16.75 0.83
C ILE A 32 18.54 -15.94 1.32
N LYS A 33 18.20 -14.87 0.59
CA LYS A 33 16.96 -14.12 0.81
C LYS A 33 15.84 -14.73 -0.01
N LYS A 34 14.91 -15.43 0.65
CA LYS A 34 13.68 -15.91 0.00
C LYS A 34 12.82 -14.72 -0.44
N ILE A 35 12.62 -14.58 -1.75
CA ILE A 35 11.67 -13.62 -2.29
C ILE A 35 10.28 -14.24 -2.17
N VAL A 36 9.61 -14.01 -1.04
CA VAL A 36 8.20 -14.36 -0.91
C VAL A 36 7.39 -13.26 -1.58
N LYS A 37 6.44 -13.64 -2.45
CA LYS A 37 5.45 -12.70 -2.97
C LYS A 37 4.71 -12.09 -1.78
N ARG A 38 4.88 -10.77 -1.57
CA ARG A 38 4.16 -10.05 -0.52
C ARG A 38 2.67 -10.22 -0.78
N LYS A 39 1.93 -10.79 0.18
CA LYS A 39 0.46 -10.77 0.14
C LYS A 39 0.04 -9.30 0.19
N PHE A 40 -0.57 -8.81 -0.88
CA PHE A 40 -1.17 -7.48 -0.87
C PHE A 40 -2.46 -7.58 -0.08
N SER A 41 -2.53 -6.95 1.10
CA SER A 41 -3.80 -6.77 1.77
C SER A 41 -4.71 -5.92 0.87
N ASP A 42 -6.00 -6.26 0.85
CA ASP A 42 -7.01 -5.37 0.29
C ASP A 42 -7.03 -4.11 1.16
N ARG A 43 -6.87 -2.95 0.53
CA ARG A 43 -6.96 -1.65 1.20
C ARG A 43 -8.34 -1.09 0.95
N TRP A 44 -9.00 -0.60 1.98
CA TRP A 44 -10.28 0.07 1.87
C TRP A 44 -10.10 1.54 1.52
N HIS A 45 -10.99 2.06 0.68
CA HIS A 45 -10.98 3.46 0.27
C HIS A 45 -11.76 4.31 1.26
N ILE A 46 -11.12 4.65 2.38
CA ILE A 46 -11.74 5.40 3.49
C ILE A 46 -12.28 6.76 3.01
N ASN A 47 -11.62 7.40 2.04
CA ASN A 47 -12.07 8.70 1.50
C ASN A 47 -13.47 8.64 0.87
N LYS A 48 -13.96 7.47 0.46
CA LYS A 48 -15.35 7.32 0.01
C LYS A 48 -16.36 7.62 1.10
N LEU A 49 -16.01 7.42 2.38
CA LEU A 49 -16.91 7.75 3.49
C LEU A 49 -17.20 9.25 3.61
N LYS A 50 -16.42 10.10 2.93
CA LYS A 50 -16.73 11.53 2.80
C LYS A 50 -17.91 11.77 1.86
N GLU A 51 -18.21 10.84 0.96
CA GLU A 51 -19.39 10.89 0.11
C GLU A 51 -20.62 10.44 0.90
N GLU A 52 -21.65 11.27 0.95
CA GLU A 52 -22.87 11.05 1.73
C GLU A 52 -23.55 9.70 1.42
N LYS A 53 -23.66 9.36 0.12
CA LYS A 53 -24.26 8.09 -0.34
C LYS A 53 -23.51 6.85 0.16
N ALA A 54 -22.18 6.88 0.12
CA ALA A 54 -21.34 5.77 0.56
C ALA A 54 -21.33 5.65 2.09
N ASN A 55 -21.39 6.79 2.79
CA ASN A 55 -21.52 6.82 4.24
C ASN A 55 -22.86 6.24 4.71
N ASP A 56 -23.96 6.64 4.08
CA ASP A 56 -25.30 6.18 4.46
C ASP A 56 -25.47 4.68 4.23
N THR A 57 -24.94 4.16 3.13
CA THR A 57 -24.95 2.71 2.86
C THR A 57 -24.09 1.95 3.86
N PHE A 58 -22.92 2.47 4.22
CA PHE A 58 -22.07 1.87 5.24
C PHE A 58 -22.73 1.87 6.63
N LYS A 59 -23.33 2.99 7.04
CA LYS A 59 -24.09 3.11 8.31
C LYS A 59 -25.24 2.13 8.35
N LYS A 60 -26.05 2.03 7.29
CA LYS A 60 -27.15 1.05 7.21
C LYS A 60 -26.66 -0.38 7.43
N LEU A 61 -25.59 -0.78 6.76
CA LEU A 61 -25.02 -2.12 6.89
C LEU A 61 -24.38 -2.41 8.26
N THR A 62 -24.00 -1.37 9.00
CA THR A 62 -23.37 -1.50 10.32
C THR A 62 -24.39 -1.40 11.45
N ASN A 63 -25.53 -0.74 11.24
CA ASN A 63 -26.57 -0.59 12.26
C ASN A 63 -27.31 -1.89 12.58
N ASP A 64 -27.25 -2.90 11.70
CA ASP A 64 -27.87 -4.21 11.90
C ASP A 64 -27.08 -5.14 12.85
N ILE A 65 -26.07 -4.61 13.56
CA ILE A 65 -25.27 -5.38 14.54
C ILE A 65 -26.14 -5.63 15.80
N ASN A 66 -26.89 -6.73 15.78
CA ASN A 66 -27.63 -7.21 16.94
C ASN A 66 -26.75 -8.17 17.75
N ILE A 67 -26.22 -7.70 18.88
CA ILE A 67 -25.36 -8.48 19.76
C ILE A 67 -26.18 -8.95 20.96
N ASN A 68 -26.42 -10.25 21.04
CA ASN A 68 -27.12 -10.85 22.17
C ASN A 68 -26.17 -10.89 23.38
N GLU A 69 -26.53 -10.25 24.50
CA GLU A 69 -25.64 -10.10 25.67
C GLU A 69 -25.17 -11.42 26.31
N ARG A 70 -25.91 -12.51 26.04
CA ARG A 70 -25.62 -13.86 26.55
C ARG A 70 -24.51 -14.60 25.79
N THR A 71 -23.94 -14.00 24.75
CA THR A 71 -22.89 -14.64 23.92
C THR A 71 -21.49 -14.37 24.46
N ASP A 72 -20.59 -15.34 24.26
CA ASP A 72 -19.17 -15.22 24.64
C ASP A 72 -18.51 -13.98 24.02
N ILE A 73 -17.59 -13.36 24.76
CA ILE A 73 -16.93 -12.10 24.38
C ILE A 73 -16.19 -12.24 23.04
N ASN A 74 -15.55 -13.39 22.76
CA ASN A 74 -14.85 -13.59 21.49
C ASN A 74 -15.84 -13.66 20.32
N ASN A 75 -16.95 -14.37 20.50
CA ASN A 75 -18.00 -14.46 19.49
C ASN A 75 -18.63 -13.10 19.19
N ARG A 76 -18.82 -12.26 20.21
CA ARG A 76 -19.29 -10.87 20.02
C ARG A 76 -18.31 -10.07 19.18
N TRP A 77 -17.01 -10.18 19.47
CA TRP A 77 -15.96 -9.53 18.71
C TRP A 77 -15.90 -9.99 17.26
N ASP A 78 -16.07 -11.29 17.02
CA ASP A 78 -16.07 -11.84 15.66
C ASP A 78 -17.29 -11.37 14.86
N ILE A 79 -18.47 -11.24 15.48
CA ILE A 79 -19.67 -10.67 14.86
C ILE A 79 -19.44 -9.21 14.46
N ILE A 80 -18.92 -8.38 15.37
CA ILE A 80 -18.61 -6.97 15.06
C ILE A 80 -17.57 -6.88 13.94
N LYS A 81 -16.51 -7.68 14.02
CA LYS A 81 -15.42 -7.64 13.04
C LYS A 81 -15.89 -8.08 11.66
N SER A 82 -16.66 -9.16 11.58
CA SER A 82 -17.19 -9.69 10.32
C SER A 82 -18.18 -8.72 9.68
N THR A 83 -19.14 -8.19 10.43
CA THR A 83 -20.13 -7.22 9.94
C THR A 83 -19.47 -5.94 9.41
N VAL A 84 -18.54 -5.35 10.17
CA VAL A 84 -17.79 -4.17 9.72
C VAL A 84 -16.92 -4.47 8.49
N THR A 85 -16.25 -5.63 8.48
CA THR A 85 -15.43 -6.07 7.34
C THR A 85 -16.28 -6.30 6.08
N GLU A 86 -17.48 -6.83 6.23
CA GLU A 86 -18.41 -7.08 5.14
C GLU A 86 -19.02 -5.78 4.61
N ALA A 87 -19.46 -4.88 5.50
CA ALA A 87 -19.93 -3.55 5.14
C ALA A 87 -18.85 -2.77 4.38
N ALA A 88 -17.61 -2.78 4.88
CA ALA A 88 -16.45 -2.15 4.23
C ALA A 88 -16.14 -2.83 2.89
N SER A 89 -16.28 -4.15 2.79
CA SER A 89 -16.06 -4.88 1.54
C SER A 89 -17.11 -4.58 0.47
N LYS A 90 -18.34 -4.24 0.86
CA LYS A 90 -19.43 -3.89 -0.07
C LYS A 90 -19.37 -2.43 -0.54
N THR A 91 -18.96 -1.52 0.34
CA THR A 91 -19.03 -0.07 0.10
C THR A 91 -17.68 0.57 -0.25
N LEU A 92 -16.61 0.14 0.43
CA LEU A 92 -15.27 0.75 0.36
C LEU A 92 -14.27 -0.04 -0.47
N LYS A 93 -14.64 -1.25 -0.93
CA LYS A 93 -13.79 -2.06 -1.79
C LYS A 93 -13.82 -1.49 -3.20
N GLU A 94 -12.65 -1.20 -3.74
CA GLU A 94 -12.51 -0.69 -5.10
C GLU A 94 -11.31 -1.32 -5.79
N ASN A 95 -11.34 -1.36 -7.11
CA ASN A 95 -10.30 -1.99 -7.90
C ASN A 95 -8.98 -1.22 -7.74
N LYS A 96 -7.91 -1.94 -7.36
CA LYS A 96 -6.60 -1.40 -6.96
C LYS A 96 -5.92 -0.50 -8.01
N THR A 97 -6.39 -0.52 -9.26
CA THR A 97 -5.78 0.15 -10.42
C THR A 97 -6.28 1.57 -10.66
N THR A 98 -7.46 1.94 -10.16
CA THR A 98 -8.07 3.26 -10.45
C THR A 98 -7.82 4.30 -9.38
N VAL A 99 -7.48 3.88 -8.15
CA VAL A 99 -7.38 4.81 -7.02
C VAL A 99 -5.92 5.15 -6.69
N PRO A 100 -5.60 6.45 -6.56
CA PRO A 100 -4.28 6.89 -6.14
C PRO A 100 -3.91 6.37 -4.75
N ARG A 101 -2.63 6.03 -4.56
CA ARG A 101 -2.12 5.53 -3.27
C ARG A 101 -2.02 6.60 -2.19
N LYS A 102 -1.94 7.86 -2.60
CA LYS A 102 -1.79 9.04 -1.75
C LYS A 102 -2.73 10.09 -2.30
N GLU A 103 -3.26 10.93 -1.43
CA GLU A 103 -4.28 11.93 -1.76
C GLU A 103 -3.80 12.94 -2.80
N TRP A 104 -2.54 13.35 -2.72
CA TRP A 104 -1.93 14.28 -3.68
C TRP A 104 -1.62 13.67 -5.06
N ILE A 105 -1.71 12.35 -5.23
CA ILE A 105 -1.47 11.74 -6.54
C ILE A 105 -2.74 11.89 -7.37
N THR A 106 -2.66 12.63 -8.47
CA THR A 106 -3.78 12.80 -9.39
C THR A 106 -4.01 11.57 -10.26
N THR A 107 -5.24 11.40 -10.73
CA THR A 107 -5.63 10.34 -11.68
C THR A 107 -4.83 10.42 -12.99
N GLU A 108 -4.44 11.62 -13.42
CA GLU A 108 -3.55 11.84 -14.56
C GLU A 108 -2.16 11.23 -14.36
N ILE A 109 -1.58 11.36 -13.15
CA ILE A 109 -0.27 10.76 -12.86
C ILE A 109 -0.39 9.24 -12.87
N LEU A 110 -1.51 8.72 -12.35
CA LEU A 110 -1.79 7.28 -12.28
C LEU A 110 -2.00 6.65 -13.66
N SER A 111 -2.57 7.39 -14.61
CA SER A 111 -2.86 6.89 -15.96
C SER A 111 -1.60 6.74 -16.83
N ILE A 112 -0.48 7.39 -16.49
CA ILE A 112 0.78 7.30 -17.24
C ILE A 112 1.40 5.92 -17.06
N LYS A 113 1.34 5.12 -18.13
CA LYS A 113 1.93 3.77 -18.18
C LYS A 113 3.42 3.84 -18.50
N LEU A 114 4.24 3.51 -17.51
CA LEU A 114 5.68 3.35 -17.69
C LEU A 114 6.01 1.91 -18.09
N LYS A 115 6.45 1.72 -19.33
CA LYS A 115 6.99 0.45 -19.82
C LYS A 115 8.42 0.68 -20.27
N ASN A 116 9.36 -0.11 -19.74
CA ASN A 116 10.73 -0.11 -20.22
C ASN A 116 10.88 -1.23 -21.25
N GLY A 117 11.48 -0.92 -22.40
CA GLY A 117 11.85 -1.89 -23.42
C GLY A 117 13.37 -2.01 -23.54
N THR A 118 13.83 -2.95 -24.35
CA THR A 118 15.27 -3.15 -24.62
C THR A 118 15.81 -2.21 -25.68
N THR A 119 14.96 -1.67 -26.56
CA THR A 119 15.35 -0.75 -27.65
C THR A 119 15.71 0.64 -27.14
N LEU A 120 16.68 1.31 -27.77
CA LEU A 120 17.13 2.65 -27.40
C LEU A 120 15.99 3.70 -27.39
N GLU A 121 15.12 3.65 -28.40
CA GLU A 121 13.92 4.50 -28.48
C GLU A 121 12.97 4.28 -27.28
N SER A 122 12.79 3.04 -26.86
CA SER A 122 11.94 2.71 -25.71
C SER A 122 12.53 3.20 -24.39
N GLN A 123 13.86 3.22 -24.27
CA GLN A 123 14.56 3.77 -23.10
C GLN A 123 14.46 5.30 -23.07
N CYS A 124 14.59 5.98 -24.21
CA CYS A 124 14.38 7.43 -24.32
C CYS A 124 12.95 7.81 -23.92
N LYS A 125 11.94 7.16 -24.52
CA LYS A 125 10.52 7.38 -24.18
C LYS A 125 10.25 7.10 -22.70
N TYR A 126 10.83 6.04 -22.14
CA TYR A 126 10.71 5.75 -20.71
C TYR A 126 11.28 6.88 -19.85
N ARG A 127 12.45 7.42 -20.20
CA ARG A 127 13.08 8.53 -19.46
C ARG A 127 12.23 9.79 -19.52
N GLU A 128 11.67 10.12 -20.68
CA GLU A 128 10.77 11.26 -20.87
C GLU A 128 9.50 11.12 -20.03
N LEU A 129 8.81 9.98 -20.13
CA LEU A 129 7.60 9.69 -19.35
C LEU A 129 7.88 9.68 -17.85
N ARG A 130 9.03 9.12 -17.42
CA ARG A 130 9.45 9.14 -16.02
C ARG A 130 9.66 10.56 -15.52
N ASN A 131 10.33 11.42 -16.31
CA ASN A 131 10.56 12.82 -15.95
C ASN A 131 9.25 13.60 -15.90
N LEU A 132 8.30 13.32 -16.79
CA LEU A 132 6.96 13.89 -16.77
C LEU A 132 6.21 13.50 -15.48
N VAL A 133 6.19 12.21 -15.13
CA VAL A 133 5.58 11.71 -13.89
C VAL A 133 6.18 12.40 -12.66
N ILE A 134 7.51 12.55 -12.61
CA ILE A 134 8.20 13.22 -11.50
C ILE A 134 7.77 14.68 -11.40
N ARG A 135 7.77 15.43 -12.52
CA ARG A 135 7.37 16.85 -12.53
C ARG A 135 5.93 17.03 -12.07
N LYS A 136 4.98 16.30 -12.67
CA LYS A 136 3.57 16.33 -12.27
C LYS A 136 3.38 15.96 -10.79
N SER A 137 4.09 14.94 -10.31
CA SER A 137 4.03 14.51 -8.91
C SER A 137 4.54 15.56 -7.94
N LYS A 138 5.60 16.30 -8.30
CA LYS A 138 6.11 17.40 -7.47
C LYS A 138 5.08 18.53 -7.36
N GLY A 139 4.55 19.00 -8.49
CA GLY A 139 3.55 20.07 -8.49
C GLY A 139 2.27 19.68 -7.75
N ALA A 140 1.74 18.49 -7.99
CA ALA A 140 0.55 18.01 -7.29
C ALA A 140 0.76 17.88 -5.77
N LYS A 141 1.96 17.48 -5.34
CA LYS A 141 2.31 17.41 -3.92
C LYS A 141 2.44 18.80 -3.29
N GLU A 142 2.99 19.77 -4.01
CA GLU A 142 3.14 21.14 -3.54
C GLU A 142 1.78 21.82 -3.34
N ILE A 143 0.90 21.74 -4.33
CA ILE A 143 -0.48 22.24 -4.24
C ILE A 143 -1.20 21.63 -3.04
N PHE A 144 -1.12 20.31 -2.87
CA PHE A 144 -1.73 19.62 -1.74
C PHE A 144 -1.19 20.11 -0.39
N LEU A 145 0.12 20.34 -0.28
CA LEU A 145 0.71 20.87 0.95
C LEU A 145 0.25 22.30 1.22
N GLU A 146 0.17 23.13 0.20
CA GLU A 146 -0.31 24.51 0.31
C GLU A 146 -1.78 24.56 0.77
N GLU A 147 -2.64 23.74 0.19
CA GLU A 147 -4.04 23.59 0.61
C GLU A 147 -4.15 23.16 2.07
N LYS A 148 -3.31 22.20 2.49
CA LYS A 148 -3.29 21.74 3.89
C LYS A 148 -2.79 22.81 4.85
N CYS A 149 -1.78 23.60 4.48
CA CYS A 149 -1.35 24.73 5.28
C CYS A 149 -2.47 25.77 5.44
N LYS A 150 -3.17 26.11 4.36
CA LYS A 150 -4.32 27.05 4.39
C LYS A 150 -5.45 26.53 5.28
N GLU A 151 -5.77 25.24 5.20
CA GLU A 151 -6.78 24.59 6.06
C GLU A 151 -6.41 24.74 7.55
N ILE A 152 -5.15 24.47 7.89
CA ILE A 152 -4.63 24.61 9.26
C ILE A 152 -4.70 26.07 9.71
N GLU A 153 -4.30 27.04 8.88
CA GLU A 153 -4.36 28.47 9.22
C GLU A 153 -5.79 28.94 9.51
N VAL A 154 -6.76 28.49 8.72
CA VAL A 154 -8.19 28.78 8.94
C VAL A 154 -8.67 28.18 10.27
N GLN A 155 -8.33 26.92 10.54
CA GLN A 155 -8.68 26.25 11.80
C GLN A 155 -8.05 26.98 13.01
N MET A 156 -6.78 27.38 12.90
CA MET A 156 -6.07 28.15 13.92
C MET A 156 -6.72 29.52 14.16
N ARG A 157 -7.13 30.22 13.08
CA ARG A 157 -7.83 31.51 13.18
C ARG A 157 -9.21 31.38 13.81
N ASN A 158 -9.92 30.30 13.52
CA ASN A 158 -11.27 30.06 14.03
C ASN A 158 -11.29 29.55 15.48
N GLY A 159 -10.13 29.39 16.11
CA GLY A 159 -10.03 29.00 17.52
C GLY A 159 -10.45 27.54 17.80
N SER A 160 -10.63 26.72 16.77
CA SER A 160 -10.81 25.27 16.93
C SER A 160 -9.48 24.65 17.32
N ARG A 161 -9.15 24.74 18.61
CA ARG A 161 -8.35 23.70 19.27
C ARG A 161 -9.34 22.58 19.57
N ASP A 162 -9.10 21.41 19.01
CA ASP A 162 -9.87 20.19 19.27
C ASP A 162 -10.14 20.08 20.79
N ALA A 163 -11.43 20.04 21.15
CA ALA A 163 -11.92 19.64 22.45
C ALA A 163 -12.19 18.15 22.46
#